data_AF-A0A6H0ZIP2-F1
#
_entry.id   AF-A0A6H0ZIP2-F1
#
_cell.length_a   1.000
_cell.length_b   1.000
_cell.length_c   1.000
_cell.angle_alpha   90.00
_cell.angle_beta   90.00
_cell.angle_gamma   90.00
#
_symmetry.space_group_name_H-M   'P 1'
#
loop_
_entity.id
_entity.type
_entity.pdbx_description
1 polymer ?
#
loop_
_entity_poly.entity_id
_entity_poly.type
_entity_poly.pdbx_seq_one_letter_code
_entity_poly.pdbx_strand_id
1 'polypeptide(L)'
;MSAGFAVNEETQFRDNLAIRLTDCRIRARDAIRSYRLHGDVVRVFHDVGIIILEPLRIASYLFGHLDGMNDTGTLCEVAPELPTEDRAFVTAIGRLVDQLRTLWCTRGKWESYNALVDVGAVGFRLFDEFGVHARPQPDGQAYINVPFTADTMPAGSAQVDLLRALMGGYRS
;
A
#
# COMPACT_ATOMS: atom_id res chain seq x y z
N MET A 1 -18.78 32.68 1.17
CA MET A 1 -17.32 32.53 1.13
C MET A 1 -17.00 31.36 0.21
N SER A 2 -16.48 31.63 -0.99
CA SER A 2 -15.84 30.60 -1.80
C SER A 2 -14.49 30.27 -1.17
N ALA A 3 -14.08 29.01 -1.20
CA ALA A 3 -12.70 28.65 -0.87
C ALA A 3 -11.76 29.45 -1.79
N GLY A 4 -10.68 30.01 -1.23
CA GLY A 4 -9.62 30.61 -2.03
C GLY A 4 -9.03 29.58 -2.98
N PHE A 5 -8.53 30.02 -4.13
CA PHE A 5 -7.83 29.14 -5.07
C PHE A 5 -6.71 28.41 -4.33
N ALA A 6 -6.70 27.08 -4.41
CA ALA A 6 -5.61 26.28 -3.86
C ALA A 6 -4.29 26.74 -4.50
N VAL A 7 -3.26 26.95 -3.69
CA VAL A 7 -1.90 27.18 -4.19
C VAL A 7 -1.50 25.94 -4.99
N ASN A 8 -0.82 26.12 -6.13
CA ASN A 8 -0.36 24.98 -6.91
C ASN A 8 0.74 24.22 -6.12
N GLU A 9 0.38 23.09 -5.52
CA GLU A 9 1.25 22.21 -4.73
C GLU A 9 1.77 21.00 -5.52
N GLU A 10 1.58 20.98 -6.85
CA GLU A 10 1.92 19.84 -7.71
C GLU A 10 3.36 19.35 -7.50
N THR A 11 4.35 20.26 -7.56
CA THR A 11 5.77 19.91 -7.37
C THR A 11 6.00 19.22 -6.03
N GLN A 12 5.38 19.73 -4.96
CA GLN A 12 5.53 19.16 -3.63
C GLN A 12 4.93 17.74 -3.55
N PHE A 13 3.78 17.50 -4.18
CA PHE A 13 3.19 16.17 -4.23
C PHE A 13 4.04 15.19 -5.04
N ARG A 14 4.59 15.62 -6.18
CA ARG A 14 5.48 14.79 -7.01
C ARG A 14 6.75 14.40 -6.27
N ASP A 15 7.42 15.37 -5.65
CA ASP A 15 8.64 15.13 -4.88
C ASP A 15 8.38 14.20 -3.70
N ASN A 16 7.29 14.42 -2.96
CA ASN A 16 6.90 13.56 -1.86
C ASN A 16 6.57 12.14 -2.32
N LEU A 17 5.86 11.97 -3.44
CA LEU A 17 5.54 10.64 -3.97
C LEU A 17 6.81 9.89 -4.35
N ALA A 18 7.74 10.55 -5.04
CA ALA A 18 9.04 9.97 -5.38
C ALA A 18 9.79 9.50 -4.13
N ILE A 19 9.92 10.37 -3.12
CA ILE A 19 10.60 10.04 -1.86
C ILE A 19 9.96 8.84 -1.16
N ARG A 20 8.62 8.73 -1.17
CA ARG A 20 7.91 7.62 -0.50
C ARG A 20 8.01 6.30 -1.26
N LEU A 21 8.15 6.34 -2.59
CA LEU A 21 8.33 5.16 -3.42
C LEU A 21 9.78 4.63 -3.38
N THR A 22 10.76 5.52 -3.18
CA THR A 22 12.18 5.14 -3.07
C THR A 22 12.39 4.08 -1.98
N ASP A 23 13.04 2.97 -2.38
CA ASP A 23 13.40 1.83 -1.53
C ASP A 23 12.24 1.19 -0.75
N CYS A 24 10.99 1.49 -1.13
CA CYS A 24 9.81 1.04 -0.39
C CYS A 24 9.75 -0.48 -0.25
N ARG A 25 10.03 -1.21 -1.34
CA ARG A 25 10.11 -2.69 -1.34
C ARG A 25 11.24 -3.23 -0.48
N ILE A 26 12.38 -2.56 -0.43
CA ILE A 26 13.51 -2.96 0.42
C ILE A 26 13.10 -2.82 1.88
N ARG A 27 12.56 -1.65 2.27
CA ARG A 27 12.10 -1.36 3.62
C ARG A 27 11.01 -2.32 4.10
N ALA A 28 10.05 -2.65 3.24
CA ALA A 28 9.01 -3.62 3.58
C ALA A 28 9.57 -5.04 3.78
N ARG A 29 10.53 -5.47 2.95
CA ARG A 29 11.24 -6.75 3.16
C ARG A 29 12.00 -6.75 4.48
N ASP A 30 12.62 -5.65 4.87
CA ASP A 30 13.30 -5.54 6.17
C ASP A 30 12.34 -5.66 7.36
N ALA A 31 11.16 -5.05 7.26
CA ALA A 31 10.10 -5.23 8.27
C ALA A 31 9.68 -6.71 8.38
N ILE A 32 9.55 -7.43 7.26
CA ILE A 32 9.23 -8.85 7.26
C ILE A 32 10.39 -9.69 7.83
N ARG A 33 11.65 -9.35 7.55
CA ARG A 33 12.82 -10.02 8.15
C ARG A 33 12.84 -9.83 9.67
N SER A 34 12.55 -8.62 10.15
CA SER A 34 12.40 -8.33 11.58
C SER A 34 11.31 -9.19 12.22
N TYR A 35 10.17 -9.33 11.53
CA TYR A 35 9.08 -10.21 11.96
C TYR A 35 9.51 -11.66 12.17
N ARG A 36 10.45 -12.18 11.38
CA ARG A 36 10.98 -13.54 11.58
C ARG A 36 11.73 -13.71 12.91
N LEU A 37 12.19 -12.62 13.51
CA LEU A 37 12.91 -12.63 14.78
C LEU A 37 11.96 -12.51 15.97
N HIS A 38 10.94 -11.64 15.89
CA HIS A 38 10.05 -11.36 17.02
C HIS A 38 8.70 -12.10 16.96
N GLY A 39 8.26 -12.59 15.79
CA GLY A 39 7.05 -13.41 15.63
C GLY A 39 5.71 -12.68 15.80
N ASP A 40 5.72 -11.35 15.94
CA ASP A 40 4.50 -10.55 16.19
C ASP A 40 3.79 -10.19 14.88
N VAL A 41 2.66 -10.86 14.65
CA VAL A 41 1.84 -10.74 13.43
C VAL A 41 1.10 -9.40 13.31
N VAL A 42 0.75 -8.76 14.44
CA VAL A 42 0.10 -7.45 14.41
C VAL A 42 1.14 -6.39 14.07
N ARG A 43 2.32 -6.50 14.66
CA ARG A 43 3.42 -5.59 14.40
C ARG A 43 3.88 -5.64 12.94
N VAL A 44 4.04 -6.81 12.33
CA VAL A 44 4.47 -6.88 10.92
C VAL A 44 3.45 -6.23 9.97
N PHE A 45 2.16 -6.42 10.25
CA PHE A 45 1.10 -5.78 9.46
C PHE A 45 1.17 -4.26 9.57
N HIS A 46 1.40 -3.73 10.77
CA HIS A 46 1.58 -2.30 11.00
C HIS A 46 2.86 -1.75 10.35
N ASP A 47 4.00 -2.41 10.59
CA ASP A 47 5.31 -1.96 10.12
C ASP A 47 5.39 -1.94 8.59
N VAL A 48 4.84 -2.97 7.92
CA VAL A 48 4.70 -2.98 6.46
C VAL A 48 3.67 -1.95 5.99
N GLY A 49 2.54 -1.81 6.69
CA GLY A 49 1.46 -0.89 6.34
C GLY A 49 1.89 0.58 6.26
N ILE A 50 2.63 1.06 7.25
CA ILE A 50 3.17 2.43 7.26
C ILE A 50 4.06 2.70 6.04
N ILE A 51 4.77 1.68 5.56
CA ILE A 51 5.70 1.79 4.44
C ILE A 51 4.92 1.85 3.11
N ILE A 52 3.95 0.96 2.90
CA ILE A 52 3.32 0.76 1.58
C ILE A 52 2.07 1.60 1.36
N LEU A 53 1.36 2.02 2.42
CA LEU A 53 0.13 2.80 2.28
C LEU A 53 0.38 4.30 2.14
N GLU A 54 1.52 4.78 2.62
CA GLU A 54 1.88 6.19 2.53
C GLU A 54 2.05 6.67 1.07
N PRO A 55 2.70 5.92 0.15
CA PRO A 55 2.67 6.24 -1.28
C PRO A 55 1.26 6.37 -1.87
N LEU A 56 0.33 5.48 -1.47
CA LEU A 56 -1.06 5.55 -1.94
C LEU A 56 -1.74 6.84 -1.49
N ARG A 57 -1.52 7.25 -0.23
CA ARG A 57 -2.05 8.51 0.31
C ARG A 57 -1.52 9.71 -0.47
N ILE A 58 -0.20 9.81 -0.67
CA ILE A 58 0.38 10.94 -1.42
C ILE A 58 -0.09 10.94 -2.88
N ALA A 59 -0.18 9.78 -3.52
CA ALA A 59 -0.72 9.67 -4.88
C ALA A 59 -2.17 10.17 -4.96
N SER A 60 -3.01 9.87 -3.96
CA SER A 60 -4.38 10.38 -3.93
C SER A 60 -4.46 11.91 -3.94
N TYR A 61 -3.51 12.60 -3.29
CA TYR A 61 -3.44 14.06 -3.30
C TYR A 61 -2.93 14.59 -4.64
N LEU A 62 -1.87 13.99 -5.18
CA LEU A 62 -1.33 14.37 -6.48
C LEU A 62 -2.39 14.29 -7.57
N PHE A 63 -3.04 13.13 -7.73
CA PHE A 63 -4.01 12.94 -8.80
C PHE A 63 -5.31 13.70 -8.55
N GLY A 64 -5.73 13.87 -7.29
CA GLY A 64 -6.84 14.77 -6.97
C GLY A 64 -6.55 16.22 -7.36
N HIS A 65 -5.31 16.69 -7.15
CA HIS A 65 -4.85 18.01 -7.56
C HIS A 65 -4.79 18.16 -9.08
N LEU A 66 -4.16 17.22 -9.78
CA LEU A 66 -4.05 17.22 -11.25
C LEU A 66 -5.42 17.16 -11.92
N ASP A 67 -6.34 16.31 -11.43
CA ASP A 67 -7.70 16.22 -11.96
C ASP A 67 -8.51 17.50 -11.67
N GLY A 68 -8.26 18.15 -10.54
CA GLY A 68 -8.92 19.40 -10.15
C GLY A 68 -8.44 20.63 -10.92
N MET A 69 -7.17 20.65 -11.35
CA MET A 69 -6.58 21.73 -12.15
C MET A 69 -6.88 21.62 -13.65
N ASN A 70 -7.44 20.51 -14.10
CA ASN A 70 -7.53 20.23 -15.51
C ASN A 70 -8.69 20.98 -16.20
N ASP A 71 -8.33 22.09 -16.85
CA ASP A 71 -9.26 22.94 -17.60
C ASP A 71 -9.78 22.30 -18.91
N THR A 72 -9.12 21.24 -19.40
CA THR A 72 -9.46 20.59 -20.68
C THR A 72 -10.54 19.52 -20.55
N GLY A 73 -10.87 19.11 -19.31
CA GLY A 73 -11.80 18.00 -19.03
C GLY A 73 -11.24 16.60 -19.30
N THR A 74 -10.03 16.46 -19.87
CA THR A 74 -9.39 15.16 -20.13
C THR A 74 -8.53 14.72 -18.94
N LEU A 75 -8.98 13.73 -18.16
CA LEU A 75 -8.27 13.28 -16.95
C LEU A 75 -6.82 12.87 -17.22
N CYS A 76 -5.94 13.14 -16.25
CA CYS A 76 -4.51 12.83 -16.36
C CYS A 76 -4.26 11.30 -16.42
N GLU A 77 -3.36 10.86 -17.30
CA GLU A 77 -2.93 9.46 -17.33
C GLU A 77 -2.02 9.15 -16.13
N VAL A 78 -2.29 8.07 -15.41
CA VAL A 78 -1.58 7.78 -14.16
C VAL A 78 -0.16 7.29 -14.39
N ALA A 79 0.01 6.27 -15.23
CA ALA A 79 1.28 5.53 -15.34
C ALA A 79 2.50 6.41 -15.74
N PRO A 80 2.39 7.35 -16.70
CA PRO A 80 3.51 8.22 -17.07
C PRO A 80 3.97 9.16 -15.93
N GLU A 81 3.10 9.43 -14.96
CA GLU A 81 3.34 10.37 -13.87
C GLU A 81 4.02 9.72 -12.65
N LEU A 82 4.15 8.39 -12.64
CA LEU A 82 4.69 7.66 -11.49
C LEU A 82 6.21 7.55 -11.55
N PRO A 83 6.94 7.96 -10.49
CA PRO A 83 8.40 7.89 -10.44
C PRO A 83 8.88 6.48 -10.01
N THR A 84 8.25 5.42 -10.52
CA THR A 84 8.59 4.04 -10.19
C THR A 84 8.21 3.07 -11.30
N GLU A 85 9.01 2.02 -11.46
CA GLU A 85 8.69 0.88 -12.34
C GLU A 85 8.10 -0.31 -11.56
N ASP A 86 7.95 -0.20 -10.24
CA ASP A 86 7.39 -1.27 -9.42
C ASP A 86 5.92 -1.50 -9.80
N ARG A 87 5.68 -2.63 -10.49
CA ARG A 87 4.37 -2.97 -11.06
C ARG A 87 3.27 -3.07 -10.01
N ALA A 88 3.60 -3.42 -8.77
CA ALA A 88 2.62 -3.45 -7.68
C ALA A 88 2.12 -2.04 -7.36
N PHE A 89 3.02 -1.05 -7.28
CA PHE A 89 2.65 0.34 -7.07
C PHE A 89 1.96 0.95 -8.27
N VAL A 90 2.46 0.72 -9.49
CA VAL A 90 1.81 1.22 -10.72
C VAL A 90 0.37 0.72 -10.80
N THR A 91 0.14 -0.56 -10.53
CA THR A 91 -1.20 -1.15 -10.54
C THR A 91 -2.07 -0.63 -9.41
N ALA A 92 -1.53 -0.56 -8.18
CA ALA A 92 -2.30 -0.12 -7.02
C ALA A 92 -2.69 1.36 -7.12
N ILE A 93 -1.77 2.23 -7.51
CA ILE A 93 -2.03 3.67 -7.68
C ILE A 93 -3.03 3.89 -8.83
N GLY A 94 -2.86 3.22 -9.97
CA GLY A 94 -3.83 3.28 -11.06
C GLY A 94 -5.26 2.94 -10.60
N ARG A 95 -5.41 1.80 -9.91
CA ARG A 95 -6.72 1.37 -9.36
C ARG A 95 -7.28 2.36 -8.34
N LEU A 96 -6.43 2.88 -7.45
CA LEU A 96 -6.83 3.88 -6.48
C LEU A 96 -7.41 5.11 -7.17
N VAL A 97 -6.69 5.65 -8.15
CA VAL A 97 -7.09 6.86 -8.87
C VAL A 97 -8.40 6.63 -9.64
N ASP A 98 -8.54 5.50 -10.33
CA ASP A 98 -9.79 5.15 -11.03
C ASP A 98 -11.00 5.07 -10.09
N GLN A 99 -10.80 4.50 -8.89
CA GLN A 99 -11.84 4.44 -7.86
C GLN A 99 -12.18 5.83 -7.33
N LEU A 100 -11.19 6.67 -7.03
CA LEU A 100 -11.40 8.05 -6.57
C LEU A 100 -12.16 8.87 -7.61
N ARG A 101 -11.83 8.72 -8.90
CA ARG A 101 -12.56 9.35 -10.02
C ARG A 101 -14.00 8.85 -10.11
N THR A 102 -14.21 7.55 -9.96
CA THR A 102 -15.56 6.95 -9.94
C THR A 102 -16.40 7.49 -8.78
N LEU A 103 -15.81 7.58 -7.60
CA LEU A 103 -16.43 8.17 -6.41
C LEU A 103 -16.81 9.64 -6.69
N TRP A 104 -15.89 10.42 -7.23
CA TRP A 104 -16.16 11.82 -7.58
C TRP A 104 -17.33 11.96 -8.56
N CYS A 105 -17.40 11.13 -9.60
CA CYS A 105 -18.47 11.15 -10.60
C CYS A 105 -19.84 10.72 -10.05
N THR A 106 -19.85 9.86 -9.03
CA THR A 106 -21.08 9.33 -8.43
C THR A 106 -21.48 10.03 -7.14
N ARG A 107 -20.76 11.09 -6.75
CA ARG A 107 -21.02 11.86 -5.53
C ARG A 107 -22.48 12.31 -5.45
N GLY A 108 -23.06 12.20 -4.24
CA GLY A 108 -24.48 12.50 -4.00
C GLY A 108 -25.45 11.40 -4.41
N LYS A 109 -24.97 10.27 -4.97
CA LYS A 109 -25.80 9.10 -5.34
C LYS A 109 -25.45 7.83 -4.56
N TRP A 110 -24.61 7.93 -3.53
CA TRP A 110 -24.18 6.76 -2.76
C TRP A 110 -25.26 6.33 -1.77
N GLU A 111 -25.65 5.06 -1.83
CA GLU A 111 -26.67 4.49 -0.94
C GLU A 111 -26.06 3.94 0.36
N SER A 112 -24.74 3.71 0.39
CA SER A 112 -24.00 3.21 1.54
C SER A 112 -22.51 3.52 1.47
N TYR A 113 -21.79 3.23 2.55
CA TYR A 113 -20.33 3.34 2.62
C TYR A 113 -19.58 2.25 1.86
N ASN A 114 -20.27 1.28 1.25
CA ASN A 114 -19.62 0.21 0.49
C ASN A 114 -18.75 0.73 -0.65
N ALA A 115 -19.12 1.88 -1.24
CA ALA A 115 -18.29 2.54 -2.26
C ALA A 115 -16.88 2.91 -1.76
N LEU A 116 -16.72 3.14 -0.44
CA LEU A 116 -15.41 3.40 0.18
C LEU A 116 -14.65 2.12 0.55
N VAL A 117 -15.36 1.01 0.73
CA VAL A 117 -14.74 -0.31 1.01
C VAL A 117 -13.86 -0.75 -0.15
N ASP A 118 -14.29 -0.47 -1.38
CA ASP A 118 -13.53 -0.79 -2.59
C ASP A 118 -12.18 -0.06 -2.66
N VAL A 119 -12.10 1.16 -2.12
CA VAL A 119 -10.84 1.92 -1.99
C VAL A 119 -9.91 1.22 -0.99
N GLY A 120 -10.43 0.82 0.17
CA GLY A 120 -9.68 0.06 1.16
C GLY A 120 -9.12 -1.26 0.61
N ALA A 121 -9.85 -1.92 -0.30
CA ALA A 121 -9.42 -3.16 -0.93
C ALA A 121 -8.15 -3.00 -1.80
N VAL A 122 -7.83 -1.79 -2.28
CA VAL A 122 -6.54 -1.53 -2.97
C VAL A 122 -5.37 -1.71 -2.01
N GLY A 123 -5.47 -1.18 -0.79
CA GLY A 123 -4.45 -1.32 0.24
C GLY A 123 -4.20 -2.78 0.62
N PHE A 124 -5.28 -3.55 0.85
CA PHE A 124 -5.15 -4.98 1.17
C PHE A 124 -4.54 -5.81 0.04
N ARG A 125 -4.84 -5.49 -1.23
CA ARG A 125 -4.16 -6.14 -2.37
C ARG A 125 -2.67 -5.78 -2.41
N LEU A 126 -2.32 -4.54 -2.07
CA LEU A 126 -0.92 -4.14 -2.00
C LEU A 126 -0.17 -4.87 -0.86
N PHE A 127 -0.81 -5.11 0.28
CA PHE A 127 -0.26 -5.99 1.32
C PHE A 127 0.04 -7.40 0.80
N ASP A 128 -0.89 -7.99 0.03
CA ASP A 128 -0.70 -9.30 -0.59
C ASP A 128 0.53 -9.30 -1.53
N GLU A 129 0.69 -8.28 -2.40
CA GLU A 129 1.84 -8.11 -3.30
C GLU A 129 3.19 -7.90 -2.57
N PHE A 130 3.13 -7.51 -1.29
CA PHE A 130 4.29 -7.32 -0.42
C PHE A 130 4.53 -8.49 0.54
N GLY A 131 3.72 -9.56 0.46
CA GLY A 131 3.92 -10.80 1.19
C GLY A 131 3.30 -10.83 2.59
N VAL A 132 2.37 -9.93 2.91
CA VAL A 132 1.57 -9.96 4.15
C VAL A 132 0.12 -10.22 3.78
N HIS A 133 -0.34 -11.45 3.99
CA HIS A 133 -1.66 -11.89 3.56
C HIS A 133 -2.65 -11.77 4.71
N ALA A 134 -3.51 -10.75 4.67
CA ALA A 134 -4.58 -10.56 5.63
C ALA A 134 -5.92 -11.06 5.07
N ARG A 135 -6.62 -11.89 5.84
CA ARG A 135 -7.94 -12.44 5.47
C ARG A 135 -8.93 -12.27 6.62
N PRO A 136 -10.09 -11.63 6.40
CA PRO A 136 -11.11 -11.50 7.44
C PRO A 136 -11.64 -12.88 7.85
N GLN A 137 -12.05 -13.00 9.11
CA GLN A 137 -12.60 -14.22 9.70
C GLN A 137 -14.06 -14.01 10.11
N PRO A 138 -14.87 -15.09 10.22
CA PRO A 138 -16.28 -15.00 10.60
C PRO A 138 -16.53 -14.37 11.98
N ASP A 139 -15.54 -14.39 12.87
CA ASP A 139 -15.59 -13.83 14.21
C ASP A 139 -15.26 -12.32 14.27
N GLY A 140 -15.06 -11.68 13.12
CA GLY A 140 -14.69 -10.28 13.02
C GLY A 140 -13.19 -10.00 13.20
N GLN A 141 -12.36 -11.03 13.42
CA GLN A 141 -10.91 -10.89 13.45
C GLN A 141 -10.31 -11.01 12.03
N ALA A 142 -8.99 -10.82 11.92
CA ALA A 142 -8.24 -11.07 10.71
C ALA A 142 -7.17 -12.13 10.95
N TYR A 143 -7.11 -13.13 10.08
CA TYR A 143 -5.99 -14.04 10.00
C TYR A 143 -4.89 -13.41 9.16
N ILE A 144 -3.67 -13.35 9.70
CA ILE A 144 -2.50 -12.77 9.04
C ILE A 144 -1.49 -13.89 8.80
N ASN A 145 -1.14 -14.11 7.54
CA ASN A 145 -0.12 -15.06 7.12
C ASN A 145 1.01 -14.33 6.38
N VAL A 146 2.26 -14.67 6.69
CA VAL A 146 3.43 -14.06 6.07
C VAL A 146 4.33 -15.19 5.53
N PRO A 147 4.18 -15.57 4.25
CA PRO A 147 4.92 -16.68 3.65
C PRO A 147 6.44 -16.48 3.67
N PHE A 148 7.20 -17.55 3.91
CA PHE A 148 8.65 -17.50 3.82
C PHE A 148 9.09 -17.42 2.35
N THR A 149 9.93 -16.43 2.02
CA THR A 149 10.53 -16.26 0.70
C THR A 149 12.02 -16.00 0.85
N ALA A 150 12.83 -16.32 -0.18
CA ALA A 150 14.27 -16.08 -0.14
C ALA A 150 14.62 -14.62 0.22
N ASP A 151 13.83 -13.67 -0.31
CA ASP A 151 14.02 -12.24 -0.06
C ASP A 151 13.69 -11.81 1.37
N THR A 152 12.91 -12.59 2.12
CA THR A 152 12.42 -12.20 3.45
C THR A 152 12.95 -13.08 4.58
N MET A 153 13.89 -13.98 4.26
CA MET A 153 14.64 -14.73 5.26
C MET A 153 15.73 -13.84 5.89
N PRO A 154 15.94 -13.91 7.22
CA PRO A 154 17.14 -13.38 7.85
C PRO A 154 18.40 -14.01 7.24
N ALA A 155 19.51 -13.28 7.23
CA ALA A 155 20.80 -13.81 6.78
C ALA A 155 21.65 -14.31 7.96
N GLY A 156 22.65 -15.15 7.66
CA GLY A 156 23.67 -15.58 8.64
C GLY A 156 23.13 -16.50 9.74
N SER A 157 23.62 -16.32 10.97
CA SER A 157 23.26 -17.17 12.12
C SER A 157 21.76 -17.17 12.42
N ALA A 158 21.09 -16.02 12.25
CA ALA A 158 19.66 -15.89 12.43
C ALA A 158 18.85 -16.80 11.49
N GLN A 159 19.36 -17.06 10.27
CA GLN A 159 18.74 -18.00 9.34
C GLN A 159 18.83 -19.44 9.86
N VAL A 160 20.01 -19.83 10.35
CA VAL A 160 20.27 -21.18 10.86
C VAL A 160 19.42 -21.46 12.09
N ASP A 161 19.29 -20.48 12.99
CA ASP A 161 18.48 -20.62 14.21
C ASP A 161 16.99 -20.71 13.90
N LEU A 162 16.50 -19.91 12.95
CA LEU A 162 15.12 -19.98 12.46
C LEU A 162 14.81 -21.34 11.82
N LEU A 163 15.69 -21.84 10.94
CA LEU A 163 15.51 -23.15 10.30
C LEU A 163 15.53 -24.28 11.34
N ARG A 164 16.40 -24.19 12.36
CA ARG A 164 16.44 -25.15 13.46
C ARG A 164 15.13 -25.14 14.26
N ALA A 165 14.56 -23.96 14.56
CA ALA A 165 13.28 -23.85 15.25
C ALA A 165 12.13 -24.47 14.44
N LEU A 166 12.07 -24.20 13.13
CA LEU A 166 11.05 -24.76 12.24
C LEU A 166 11.14 -26.28 12.09
N MET A 167 12.35 -26.84 11.99
CA MET A 167 12.56 -28.29 11.88
C MET A 167 12.42 -29.01 13.23
N GLY A 168 12.75 -28.36 14.35
CA GLY A 168 12.64 -28.90 15.70
C GLY A 168 11.19 -29.05 16.17
N GLY A 169 10.27 -28.22 15.66
CA GLY A 169 8.84 -28.31 15.96
C GLY A 169 8.09 -29.48 15.29
N TYR A 170 8.75 -30.23 14.38
CA TYR A 170 8.16 -31.41 13.71
C TYR A 170 8.40 -32.73 14.46
N ARG A 171 8.98 -32.69 15.66
CA ARG A 171 9.07 -33.86 16.57
C ARG A 171 8.06 -33.70 17.70
N SER A 172 6.84 -34.16 17.47
CA SER A 172 5.84 -34.47 18.50
C SER A 172 5.03 -35.68 18.04
#